data_AF-A0A0M0J8X2-F1
#
_entry.id   AF-A0A0M0J8X2-F1
#
_cell.length_a   1.000
_cell.length_b   1.000
_cell.length_c   1.000
_cell.angle_alpha   90.00
_cell.angle_beta   90.00
_cell.angle_gamma   90.00
#
_symmetry.space_group_name_H-M   'P 1'
#
loop_
_entity.id
_entity.type
_entity.pdbx_description
1 polymer ?
#
loop_
_entity_poly.entity_id
_entity_poly.type
_entity_poly.pdbx_seq_one_letter_code
_entity_poly.pdbx_strand_id
1 'polypeptide(L)'
;MVAERPAPVVTERPAPVVTERPVPKGWAEKKPSLEATGARAQVLVIVSDHGSGTSNFANALNTHPCVQDIGEPFGMGQMLWAASDETAACSGKRTPDSIFDTDSTGTLKNTNNPKLNTKIEAVLKSLKLGKLQVATGVNVRSLYEGLTYDLADYFVRIHDLICKEVPADVCPPSNCTISLKMFPNYVNGRTPTHHTKDDVAFSSCEEAINVKAMTAWKDALMSFEQNPKITTIAYQRDELHRQFSNFHRFDDAGTEFDCSLPRPLDMFQTFSKDHTDAQLQSEDCWEDSNKCLSEALKLVGLSAEPMGPEATELMAGVDLKESKDNDGGVRAVDKYLDPDSKSCSTNPTATFKRLENFGVQMLAPGGLSKLAAPHQVRGAQGWDATFGWDVPGWDANFVPSTPQVIFEEYEEPESTQTPLDFLDE
;
A
#
# COMPACT_ATOMS: atom_id res chain seq x y z
N MET A 1 37.82 54.50 39.12
CA MET A 1 38.38 53.87 37.91
C MET A 1 37.76 52.49 37.80
N VAL A 2 36.74 52.35 36.96
CA VAL A 2 36.04 51.08 36.71
C VAL A 2 36.47 50.63 35.32
N ALA A 3 37.12 49.46 35.24
CA ALA A 3 37.60 48.91 33.99
C ALA A 3 36.42 48.27 33.22
N GLU A 4 36.15 48.78 32.02
CA GLU A 4 35.21 48.17 31.07
C GLU A 4 35.76 46.83 30.56
N ARG A 5 34.93 45.79 30.59
CA ARG A 5 35.23 44.51 29.93
C ARG A 5 34.94 44.63 28.43
N PRO A 6 35.79 44.08 27.54
CA PRO A 6 35.53 44.12 26.11
C PRO A 6 34.40 43.13 25.74
N ALA A 7 33.57 43.53 24.79
CA ALA A 7 32.52 42.70 24.19
C ALA A 7 33.12 41.55 23.35
N PRO A 8 32.45 40.38 23.26
CA PRO A 8 32.95 39.27 22.46
C PRO A 8 32.84 39.57 20.97
N VAL A 9 33.92 39.26 20.24
CA VAL A 9 34.00 39.30 18.78
C VAL A 9 33.11 38.18 18.22
N VAL A 10 32.08 38.57 17.46
CA VAL A 10 31.28 37.64 16.65
C VAL A 10 32.08 37.33 15.39
N THR A 11 32.62 36.12 15.29
CA THR A 11 33.11 35.58 14.02
C THR A 11 31.93 35.02 13.25
N GLU A 12 31.61 35.62 12.10
CA GLU A 12 30.62 35.10 11.17
C GLU A 12 31.06 33.72 10.68
N ARG A 13 30.23 32.71 10.97
CA ARG A 13 30.39 31.36 10.44
C ARG A 13 29.95 31.40 8.97
N PRO A 14 30.77 30.97 8.00
CA PRO A 14 30.34 30.93 6.61
C PRO A 14 29.15 29.98 6.47
N ALA A 15 28.13 30.41 5.71
CA ALA A 15 26.98 29.60 5.37
C ALA A 15 27.43 28.30 4.68
N PRO A 16 26.79 27.15 4.96
CA PRO A 16 27.14 25.90 4.30
C PRO A 16 26.87 26.05 2.80
N VAL A 17 27.93 25.84 2.01
CA VAL A 17 27.85 25.70 0.56
C VAL A 17 26.90 24.54 0.27
N VAL A 18 25.78 24.84 -0.39
CA VAL A 18 24.87 23.85 -0.93
C VAL A 18 25.62 23.15 -2.08
N THR A 19 26.29 22.04 -1.77
CA THR A 19 26.71 21.11 -2.81
C THR A 19 25.47 20.36 -3.27
N GLU A 20 25.12 20.51 -4.55
CA GLU A 20 24.12 19.70 -5.23
C GLU A 20 24.35 18.22 -4.87
N ARG A 21 23.33 17.61 -4.27
CA ARG A 21 23.38 16.23 -3.85
C ARG A 21 23.29 15.37 -5.13
N PRO A 22 24.23 14.45 -5.40
CA PRO A 22 24.09 13.55 -6.53
C PRO A 22 22.90 12.63 -6.28
N VAL A 23 21.86 12.76 -7.09
CA VAL A 23 20.85 11.71 -7.28
C VAL A 23 21.61 10.49 -7.84
N PRO A 24 21.53 9.29 -7.23
CA PRO A 24 22.16 8.12 -7.79
C PRO A 24 21.52 7.78 -9.14
N LYS A 25 22.10 8.26 -10.25
CA LYS A 25 21.85 7.72 -11.58
C LYS A 25 22.65 6.43 -11.71
N GLY A 26 21.99 5.29 -11.51
CA GLY A 26 22.62 4.00 -11.74
C GLY A 26 21.83 2.85 -11.15
N TRP A 27 21.38 1.95 -12.03
CA TRP A 27 20.71 0.71 -11.70
C TRP A 27 21.78 -0.19 -11.10
N ALA A 28 21.68 -0.46 -9.79
CA ALA A 28 22.58 -1.39 -9.13
C ALA A 28 21.92 -2.77 -9.17
N GLU A 29 22.20 -3.53 -10.23
CA GLU A 29 21.92 -4.96 -10.26
C GLU A 29 22.81 -5.64 -9.20
N LYS A 30 22.22 -6.13 -8.11
CA LYS A 30 22.86 -7.21 -7.35
C LYS A 30 22.73 -8.43 -8.25
N LYS A 31 23.85 -9.05 -8.65
CA LYS A 31 23.80 -10.24 -9.51
C LYS A 31 22.84 -11.26 -8.88
N PRO A 32 21.83 -11.73 -9.61
CA PRO A 32 20.95 -12.77 -9.10
C PRO A 32 21.79 -13.98 -8.71
N SER A 33 21.48 -14.64 -7.60
CA SER A 33 22.11 -15.92 -7.23
C SER A 33 21.67 -17.08 -8.15
N LEU A 34 21.05 -16.78 -9.30
CA LEU A 34 20.51 -17.72 -10.30
C LEU A 34 21.56 -18.73 -10.80
N GLU A 35 22.86 -18.42 -10.71
CA GLU A 35 23.92 -19.31 -11.20
C GLU A 35 24.15 -20.56 -10.33
N ALA A 36 23.60 -20.65 -9.11
CA ALA A 36 23.93 -21.74 -8.18
C ALA A 36 23.05 -23.00 -8.29
N THR A 37 21.82 -22.93 -8.83
CA THR A 37 20.87 -24.06 -8.78
C THR A 37 20.25 -24.45 -10.12
N GLY A 38 20.35 -23.61 -11.17
CA GLY A 38 19.69 -23.85 -12.46
C GLY A 38 18.16 -23.84 -12.38
N ALA A 39 17.56 -23.48 -11.24
CA ALA A 39 16.13 -23.39 -11.03
C ALA A 39 15.67 -21.92 -11.21
N ARG A 40 14.63 -21.74 -12.02
CA ARG A 40 13.96 -20.46 -12.28
C ARG A 40 13.14 -20.01 -11.07
N ALA A 41 13.16 -18.72 -10.73
CA ALA A 41 12.25 -18.14 -9.74
C ALA A 41 10.78 -18.26 -10.19
N GLN A 42 9.90 -18.61 -9.26
CA GLN A 42 8.47 -18.87 -9.45
C GLN A 42 7.60 -17.72 -8.96
N VAL A 43 8.09 -16.96 -7.98
CA VAL A 43 7.38 -15.84 -7.36
C VAL A 43 8.21 -14.56 -7.55
N LEU A 44 7.56 -13.50 -8.01
CA LEU A 44 8.11 -12.15 -8.02
C LEU A 44 7.49 -11.33 -6.90
N VAL A 45 8.29 -10.92 -5.91
CA VAL A 45 7.85 -10.06 -4.81
C VAL A 45 8.26 -8.62 -5.08
N ILE A 46 7.26 -7.74 -5.23
CA ILE A 46 7.44 -6.29 -5.36
C ILE A 46 7.46 -5.71 -3.94
N VAL A 47 8.67 -5.50 -3.43
CA VAL A 47 8.91 -4.93 -2.09
C VAL A 47 8.96 -3.41 -2.22
N SER A 48 8.14 -2.73 -1.44
CA SER A 48 8.13 -1.27 -1.39
C SER A 48 7.65 -0.83 -0.01
N ASP A 49 7.83 0.42 0.36
CA ASP A 49 7.27 0.98 1.59
C ASP A 49 5.88 1.60 1.37
N HIS A 50 5.43 1.73 0.11
CA HIS A 50 4.21 2.45 -0.25
C HIS A 50 3.51 1.94 -1.52
N GLY A 51 2.19 2.16 -1.61
CA GLY A 51 1.37 1.65 -2.72
C GLY A 51 1.47 2.43 -4.04
N SER A 52 1.97 3.67 -4.05
CA SER A 52 1.98 4.51 -5.25
C SER A 52 2.90 3.94 -6.34
N GLY A 53 2.37 3.67 -7.53
CA GLY A 53 3.11 3.11 -8.68
C GLY A 53 3.18 1.58 -8.71
N THR A 54 3.25 0.91 -7.55
CA THR A 54 3.36 -0.55 -7.49
C THR A 54 2.14 -1.27 -8.07
N SER A 55 0.92 -0.73 -7.94
CA SER A 55 -0.28 -1.30 -8.56
C SER A 55 -0.24 -1.26 -10.09
N ASN A 56 0.17 -0.13 -10.69
CA ASN A 56 0.29 -0.02 -12.15
C ASN A 56 1.35 -0.98 -12.67
N PHE A 57 2.47 -1.08 -11.96
CA PHE A 57 3.54 -2.01 -12.30
C PHE A 57 3.11 -3.47 -12.22
N ALA A 58 2.44 -3.88 -11.14
CA ALA A 58 1.92 -5.24 -11.00
C ALA A 58 0.84 -5.56 -12.06
N ASN A 59 -0.09 -4.64 -12.32
CA ASN A 59 -1.11 -4.80 -13.35
C ASN A 59 -0.49 -4.91 -14.75
N ALA A 60 0.54 -4.10 -15.05
CA ALA A 60 1.26 -4.19 -16.30
C ALA A 60 1.96 -5.55 -16.44
N LEU A 61 2.63 -6.05 -15.40
CA LEU A 61 3.22 -7.39 -15.41
C LEU A 61 2.18 -8.50 -15.66
N ASN A 62 0.97 -8.33 -15.12
CA ASN A 62 -0.14 -9.27 -15.26
C ASN A 62 -0.74 -9.35 -16.68
N THR A 63 -0.36 -8.46 -17.62
CA THR A 63 -0.74 -8.65 -19.03
C THR A 63 0.03 -9.81 -19.68
N HIS A 64 1.15 -10.23 -19.09
CA HIS A 64 1.86 -11.42 -19.54
C HIS A 64 1.04 -12.68 -19.18
N PRO A 65 0.75 -13.59 -20.13
CA PRO A 65 -0.15 -14.73 -19.90
C PRO A 65 0.35 -15.72 -18.83
N CYS A 66 1.66 -15.72 -18.55
CA CYS A 66 2.27 -16.52 -17.49
C CYS A 66 2.45 -15.81 -16.14
N VAL A 67 2.05 -14.55 -15.99
CA VAL A 67 2.13 -13.83 -14.71
C VAL A 67 0.73 -13.67 -14.14
N GLN A 68 0.54 -14.08 -12.90
CA GLN A 68 -0.71 -13.95 -12.16
C GLN A 68 -0.50 -13.00 -10.99
N ASP A 69 -1.02 -11.79 -11.07
CA ASP A 69 -0.90 -10.81 -9.99
C ASP A 69 -1.88 -11.08 -8.86
N ILE A 70 -1.34 -11.32 -7.67
CA ILE A 70 -2.10 -11.50 -6.43
C ILE A 70 -2.39 -10.15 -5.78
N GLY A 71 -1.68 -9.09 -6.18
CA GLY A 71 -1.76 -7.78 -5.58
C GLY A 71 -1.22 -7.81 -4.15
N GLU A 72 -2.01 -7.31 -3.20
CA GLU A 72 -1.61 -7.21 -1.79
C GLU A 72 -2.26 -8.29 -0.92
N PRO A 73 -1.60 -9.42 -0.63
CA PRO A 73 -2.18 -10.48 0.20
C PRO A 73 -2.40 -10.11 1.67
N PHE A 74 -1.73 -9.09 2.22
CA PHE A 74 -1.84 -8.71 3.63
C PHE A 74 -2.12 -7.20 3.81
N GLY A 75 -2.53 -6.79 5.02
CA GLY A 75 -2.72 -5.39 5.38
C GLY A 75 -3.51 -5.18 6.68
N MET A 76 -3.26 -4.05 7.35
CA MET A 76 -3.73 -3.75 8.72
C MET A 76 -5.25 -3.87 8.94
N GLY A 77 -6.06 -3.64 7.92
CA GLY A 77 -7.53 -3.69 8.03
C GLY A 77 -8.13 -5.09 7.95
N GLN A 78 -7.34 -6.14 7.69
CA GLN A 78 -7.87 -7.49 7.44
C GLN A 78 -7.03 -8.58 8.09
N MET A 79 -5.76 -8.73 7.70
CA MET A 79 -4.89 -9.76 8.21
C MET A 79 -3.44 -9.38 7.94
N LEU A 80 -2.62 -9.43 8.97
CA LEU A 80 -1.17 -9.26 8.87
C LEU A 80 -0.47 -10.61 8.69
N TRP A 81 0.72 -10.60 8.09
CA TRP A 81 1.58 -11.78 8.12
C TRP A 81 1.99 -12.07 9.57
N ALA A 82 2.51 -11.05 10.25
CA ALA A 82 2.97 -11.17 11.61
C ALA A 82 2.73 -9.88 12.41
N ALA A 83 2.40 -10.03 13.68
CA ALA A 83 2.28 -8.90 14.61
C ALA A 83 2.76 -9.31 16.00
N SER A 84 3.38 -8.36 16.71
CA SER A 84 3.72 -8.55 18.13
C SER A 84 2.48 -8.37 18.98
N ASP A 85 2.47 -9.00 20.16
CA ASP A 85 1.52 -8.65 21.21
C ASP A 85 1.70 -7.17 21.61
N GLU A 86 0.70 -6.66 22.32
CA GLU A 86 0.65 -5.28 22.76
C GLU A 86 1.90 -4.93 23.58
N THR A 87 2.60 -3.86 23.17
CA THR A 87 3.73 -3.34 23.95
C THR A 87 3.22 -2.45 25.08
N ALA A 88 3.96 -2.35 26.18
CA ALA A 88 3.58 -1.46 27.30
C ALA A 88 3.41 0.02 26.85
N ALA A 89 4.16 0.45 25.84
CA ALA A 89 4.05 1.78 25.24
C ALA A 89 2.74 2.00 24.47
N CYS A 90 2.02 0.93 24.16
CA CYS A 90 0.78 0.92 23.41
C CYS A 90 -0.45 0.58 24.27
N SER A 91 -0.37 0.71 25.59
CA SER A 91 -1.42 0.30 26.54
C SER A 91 -2.83 0.75 26.12
N GLY A 92 -3.77 -0.20 26.06
CA GLY A 92 -5.15 -0.02 25.62
C GLY A 92 -5.36 -0.14 24.11
N LYS A 93 -4.33 -0.41 23.30
CA LYS A 93 -4.47 -0.55 21.84
C LYS A 93 -4.57 -2.02 21.45
N ARG A 94 -5.62 -2.36 20.69
CA ARG A 94 -5.80 -3.68 20.12
C ARG A 94 -4.67 -4.01 19.12
N THR A 95 -4.02 -5.15 19.31
CA THR A 95 -3.13 -5.75 18.31
C THR A 95 -3.94 -6.17 17.07
N PRO A 96 -3.50 -5.80 15.85
CA PRO A 96 -4.15 -6.27 14.62
C PRO A 96 -4.08 -7.80 14.49
N ASP A 97 -5.10 -8.39 13.87
CA ASP A 97 -5.12 -9.83 13.62
C ASP A 97 -4.00 -10.22 12.64
N SER A 98 -3.28 -11.31 12.93
CA SER A 98 -2.12 -11.78 12.16
C SER A 98 -2.07 -13.29 12.00
N ILE A 99 -1.45 -13.81 10.94
CA ILE A 99 -1.22 -15.25 10.75
C ILE A 99 -0.27 -15.79 11.81
N PHE A 100 0.80 -15.06 12.09
CA PHE A 100 1.80 -15.41 13.08
C PHE A 100 1.95 -14.33 14.15
N ASP A 101 2.44 -14.73 15.32
CA ASP A 101 3.02 -13.78 16.27
C ASP A 101 4.51 -13.51 15.97
N THR A 102 5.03 -12.38 16.42
CA THR A 102 6.47 -12.05 16.32
C THR A 102 7.23 -12.16 17.64
N ASP A 103 6.57 -12.50 18.76
CA ASP A 103 7.16 -12.49 20.11
C ASP A 103 7.59 -13.89 20.60
N SER A 104 7.02 -14.97 20.02
CA SER A 104 7.25 -16.35 20.39
C SER A 104 7.50 -17.23 19.15
N THR A 105 8.77 -17.32 18.72
CA THR A 105 9.26 -18.27 17.70
C THR A 105 8.49 -18.35 16.36
N GLY A 106 7.60 -17.38 16.08
CA GLY A 106 6.69 -17.45 14.95
C GLY A 106 5.54 -18.46 15.14
N THR A 107 4.84 -18.43 16.28
CA THR A 107 3.68 -19.31 16.50
C THR A 107 2.52 -18.95 15.57
N LEU A 108 1.93 -19.97 14.93
CA LEU A 108 0.76 -19.82 14.06
C LEU A 108 -0.49 -19.48 14.89
N LYS A 109 -0.99 -18.25 14.73
CA LYS A 109 -2.19 -17.71 15.40
C LYS A 109 -3.46 -17.92 14.58
N ASN A 110 -3.39 -17.77 13.26
CA ASN A 110 -4.55 -17.87 12.37
C ASN A 110 -4.24 -18.70 11.12
N THR A 111 -5.22 -19.49 10.67
CA THR A 111 -5.15 -20.33 9.46
C THR A 111 -6.11 -19.87 8.37
N ASN A 112 -6.40 -18.57 8.34
CA ASN A 112 -7.28 -17.95 7.38
C ASN A 112 -6.84 -16.52 7.11
N ASN A 113 -6.68 -16.16 5.84
CA ASN A 113 -6.44 -14.79 5.39
C ASN A 113 -7.57 -14.37 4.44
N PRO A 114 -8.59 -13.65 4.92
CA PRO A 114 -9.72 -13.22 4.09
C PRO A 114 -9.32 -12.36 2.89
N LYS A 115 -8.29 -11.52 3.04
CA LYS A 115 -7.77 -10.66 1.95
C LYS A 115 -7.20 -11.53 0.84
N LEU A 116 -6.29 -12.43 1.17
CA LEU A 116 -5.70 -13.36 0.21
C LEU A 116 -6.75 -14.25 -0.45
N ASN A 117 -7.73 -14.78 0.30
CA ASN A 117 -8.79 -15.61 -0.28
C ASN A 117 -9.52 -14.87 -1.41
N THR A 118 -9.87 -13.61 -1.17
CA THR A 118 -10.53 -12.75 -2.17
C THR A 118 -9.64 -12.53 -3.40
N LYS A 119 -8.33 -12.32 -3.21
CA LYS A 119 -7.37 -12.16 -4.31
C LYS A 119 -7.21 -13.44 -5.12
N ILE A 120 -7.06 -14.60 -4.47
CA ILE A 120 -6.99 -15.91 -5.13
C ILE A 120 -8.26 -16.14 -5.95
N GLU A 121 -9.43 -15.89 -5.38
CA GLU A 121 -10.69 -16.02 -6.10
C GLU A 121 -10.76 -15.11 -7.33
N ALA A 122 -10.29 -13.86 -7.24
CA ALA A 122 -10.28 -12.93 -8.36
C ALA A 122 -9.40 -13.44 -9.52
N VAL A 123 -8.19 -13.91 -9.21
CA VAL A 123 -7.26 -14.51 -10.18
C VAL A 123 -7.88 -15.75 -10.83
N LEU A 124 -8.47 -16.64 -10.04
CA LEU A 124 -9.08 -17.86 -10.58
C LEU A 124 -10.33 -17.56 -11.43
N LYS A 125 -11.08 -16.51 -11.11
CA LYS A 125 -12.21 -16.05 -11.92
C LYS A 125 -11.73 -15.46 -13.25
N SER A 126 -10.64 -14.69 -13.28
CA SER A 126 -10.10 -14.12 -14.52
C SER A 126 -9.61 -15.20 -15.50
N LEU A 127 -8.93 -16.23 -14.98
CA LEU A 127 -8.49 -17.40 -15.76
C LEU A 127 -9.66 -18.18 -16.39
N LYS A 128 -10.84 -18.16 -15.74
CA LYS A 128 -12.02 -18.96 -16.13
C LYS A 128 -13.05 -18.20 -16.97
N LEU A 129 -12.90 -16.89 -17.19
CA LEU A 129 -13.77 -16.12 -18.09
C LEU A 129 -13.66 -16.56 -19.58
N GLY A 130 -12.75 -17.47 -19.93
CA GLY A 130 -12.72 -18.16 -21.22
C GLY A 130 -13.57 -19.44 -21.34
N LYS A 131 -14.03 -20.05 -20.23
CA LYS A 131 -14.85 -21.27 -20.22
C LYS A 131 -15.81 -21.25 -19.03
N LEU A 132 -17.11 -21.06 -19.31
CA LEU A 132 -18.31 -21.23 -18.46
C LEU A 132 -18.08 -21.48 -16.94
N GLN A 133 -18.62 -20.58 -16.11
CA GLN A 133 -18.49 -20.57 -14.64
C GLN A 133 -18.68 -21.93 -13.95
N VAL A 134 -17.69 -22.34 -13.15
CA VAL A 134 -17.79 -23.44 -12.17
C VAL A 134 -17.12 -23.00 -10.86
N ALA A 135 -17.72 -23.39 -9.74
CA ALA A 135 -17.24 -23.13 -8.38
C ALA A 135 -15.73 -23.38 -8.24
N THR A 136 -15.01 -22.40 -7.68
CA THR A 136 -13.58 -22.48 -7.37
C THR A 136 -13.38 -23.38 -6.16
N GLY A 137 -13.46 -24.70 -6.33
CA GLY A 137 -13.20 -25.71 -5.30
C GLY A 137 -11.73 -25.79 -4.85
N VAL A 138 -11.00 -24.68 -4.89
CA VAL A 138 -9.59 -24.60 -4.50
C VAL A 138 -9.50 -24.61 -2.98
N ASN A 139 -8.74 -25.55 -2.44
CA ASN A 139 -8.56 -25.70 -1.00
C ASN A 139 -7.56 -24.69 -0.46
N VAL A 140 -7.97 -23.43 -0.26
CA VAL A 140 -7.10 -22.39 0.32
C VAL A 140 -6.57 -22.73 1.71
N ARG A 141 -7.21 -23.67 2.45
CA ARG A 141 -6.73 -24.13 3.75
C ARG A 141 -5.41 -24.92 3.65
N SER A 142 -5.11 -25.52 2.50
CA SER A 142 -3.86 -26.26 2.31
C SER A 142 -2.62 -25.35 2.40
N LEU A 143 -2.78 -24.03 2.26
CA LEU A 143 -1.69 -23.06 2.45
C LEU A 143 -1.11 -23.10 3.87
N TYR A 144 -1.90 -23.54 4.86
CA TYR A 144 -1.52 -23.52 6.28
C TYR A 144 -1.11 -24.89 6.82
N GLU A 145 -1.29 -25.97 6.04
CA GLU A 145 -0.95 -27.32 6.47
C GLU A 145 0.58 -27.47 6.63
N GLY A 146 1.02 -27.62 7.89
CA GLY A 146 2.43 -27.72 8.24
C GLY A 146 3.23 -26.43 7.96
N LEU A 147 2.57 -25.29 7.83
CA LEU A 147 3.22 -24.00 7.60
C LEU A 147 4.03 -23.58 8.83
N THR A 148 5.32 -23.33 8.62
CA THR A 148 6.22 -22.70 9.61
C THR A 148 6.27 -21.19 9.41
N TYR A 149 6.92 -20.46 10.32
CA TYR A 149 7.19 -19.03 10.16
C TYR A 149 8.21 -18.78 9.05
N ASP A 150 7.75 -18.84 7.80
CA ASP A 150 8.54 -18.64 6.59
C ASP A 150 7.63 -18.04 5.50
N LEU A 151 7.84 -16.75 5.20
CA LEU A 151 7.00 -16.03 4.24
C LEU A 151 7.31 -16.46 2.80
N ALA A 152 8.55 -16.87 2.51
CA ALA A 152 8.94 -17.39 1.21
C ALA A 152 8.20 -18.71 0.90
N ASP A 153 8.20 -19.66 1.85
CA ASP A 153 7.45 -20.92 1.72
C ASP A 153 5.95 -20.64 1.51
N TYR A 154 5.38 -19.71 2.29
CA TYR A 154 3.98 -19.32 2.14
C TYR A 154 3.66 -18.79 0.73
N PHE A 155 4.51 -17.94 0.17
CA PHE A 155 4.32 -17.42 -1.19
C PHE A 155 4.50 -18.49 -2.27
N VAL A 156 5.44 -19.42 -2.11
CA VAL A 156 5.57 -20.59 -3.00
C VAL A 156 4.30 -21.46 -2.98
N ARG A 157 3.68 -21.65 -1.80
CA ARG A 157 2.41 -22.39 -1.70
C ARG A 157 1.28 -21.70 -2.44
N ILE A 158 1.21 -20.36 -2.39
CA ILE A 158 0.23 -19.58 -3.17
C ILE A 158 0.47 -19.80 -4.67
N HIS A 159 1.74 -19.75 -5.10
CA HIS A 159 2.10 -20.03 -6.48
C HIS A 159 1.62 -21.40 -6.92
N ASP A 160 1.94 -22.45 -6.16
CA ASP A 160 1.60 -23.82 -6.51
C ASP A 160 0.08 -24.04 -6.54
N LEU A 161 -0.67 -23.36 -5.66
CA LEU A 161 -2.13 -23.40 -5.62
C LEU A 161 -2.76 -22.78 -6.89
N ILE A 162 -2.24 -21.64 -7.34
CA ILE A 162 -2.77 -20.89 -8.49
C ILE A 162 -2.32 -21.49 -9.81
N CYS A 163 -1.02 -21.74 -9.96
CA CYS A 163 -0.43 -22.22 -11.21
C CYS A 163 -0.88 -23.62 -11.60
N LYS A 164 -1.38 -24.41 -10.65
CA LYS A 164 -2.07 -25.68 -10.93
C LYS A 164 -3.36 -25.50 -11.75
N GLU A 165 -4.02 -24.35 -11.62
CA GLU A 165 -5.28 -24.04 -12.28
C GLU A 165 -5.08 -23.31 -13.63
N VAL A 166 -3.86 -22.86 -13.94
CA VAL A 166 -3.55 -22.19 -15.20
C VAL A 166 -3.48 -23.21 -16.34
N PRO A 167 -4.28 -23.05 -17.42
CA PRO A 167 -4.24 -23.98 -18.55
C PRO A 167 -2.86 -23.99 -19.24
N ALA A 168 -2.34 -25.18 -19.54
CA ALA A 168 -1.02 -25.34 -20.15
C ALA A 168 -0.90 -24.72 -21.56
N ASP A 169 -2.02 -24.55 -22.25
CA ASP A 169 -2.12 -23.85 -23.54
C ASP A 169 -2.08 -22.32 -23.41
N VAL A 170 -2.40 -21.78 -22.24
CA VAL A 170 -2.25 -20.34 -21.92
C VAL A 170 -0.84 -20.06 -21.43
N CYS A 171 -0.37 -20.86 -20.48
CA CYS A 171 0.98 -20.78 -19.95
C CYS A 171 1.52 -22.17 -19.60
N PRO A 172 2.70 -22.58 -20.11
CA PRO A 172 3.35 -23.80 -19.67
C PRO A 172 3.56 -23.80 -18.14
N PRO A 173 3.30 -24.91 -17.43
CA PRO A 173 3.46 -24.96 -15.97
C PRO A 173 4.84 -24.56 -15.47
N SER A 174 5.90 -24.79 -16.26
CA SER A 174 7.28 -24.38 -15.95
C SER A 174 7.48 -22.86 -15.93
N ASN A 175 6.63 -22.13 -16.65
CA ASN A 175 6.73 -20.70 -16.88
C ASN A 175 5.72 -19.90 -16.05
N CYS A 176 4.73 -20.57 -15.43
CA CYS A 176 3.78 -19.88 -14.57
C CYS A 176 4.51 -19.19 -13.42
N THR A 177 4.08 -17.98 -13.12
CA THR A 177 4.60 -17.12 -12.06
C THR A 177 3.46 -16.38 -11.41
N ILE A 178 3.59 -16.14 -10.12
CA ILE A 178 2.77 -15.14 -9.44
C ILE A 178 3.61 -13.90 -9.17
N SER A 179 2.98 -12.73 -9.27
CA SER A 179 3.51 -11.50 -8.68
C SER A 179 2.70 -11.11 -7.46
N LEU A 180 3.35 -10.50 -6.48
CA LEU A 180 2.66 -9.96 -5.31
C LEU A 180 3.42 -8.75 -4.75
N LYS A 181 2.70 -7.87 -4.10
CA LYS A 181 3.24 -6.71 -3.39
C LYS A 181 3.55 -7.06 -1.94
N MET A 182 4.57 -6.42 -1.37
CA MET A 182 4.88 -6.49 0.06
C MET A 182 5.23 -5.10 0.60
N PHE A 183 4.58 -4.73 1.70
CA PHE A 183 4.76 -3.45 2.38
C PHE A 183 5.04 -3.66 3.87
N PRO A 184 5.69 -2.69 4.55
CA PRO A 184 5.94 -2.73 6.00
C PRO A 184 4.68 -3.03 6.81
N ASN A 185 3.51 -2.56 6.35
CA ASN A 185 2.25 -2.82 7.01
C ASN A 185 1.90 -4.32 7.14
N TYR A 186 2.50 -5.23 6.35
CA TYR A 186 2.30 -6.68 6.46
C TYR A 186 2.75 -7.22 7.81
N VAL A 187 3.73 -6.53 8.41
CA VAL A 187 4.35 -6.88 9.68
C VAL A 187 4.07 -5.82 10.75
N ASN A 188 2.96 -5.08 10.59
CA ASN A 188 2.56 -3.96 11.44
C ASN A 188 3.54 -2.76 11.43
N GLY A 189 4.43 -2.69 10.44
CA GLY A 189 5.35 -1.57 10.27
C GLY A 189 4.66 -0.31 9.77
N ARG A 190 5.12 0.84 10.27
CA ARG A 190 4.66 2.17 9.91
C ARG A 190 5.81 2.98 9.33
N THR A 191 5.55 3.64 8.22
CA THR A 191 6.49 4.54 7.55
C THR A 191 6.09 5.98 7.89
N PRO A 192 7.04 6.87 8.18
CA PRO A 192 6.69 8.22 8.61
C PRO A 192 6.18 9.04 7.42
N THR A 193 5.26 9.97 7.71
CA THR A 193 4.91 11.06 6.81
C THR A 193 5.36 12.35 7.45
N HIS A 194 6.28 13.06 6.79
CA HIS A 194 6.75 14.35 7.25
C HIS A 194 6.30 15.41 6.25
N HIS A 195 5.42 16.30 6.67
CA HIS A 195 4.96 17.44 5.87
C HIS A 195 5.81 18.66 6.23
N THR A 196 6.02 18.90 7.53
CA THR A 196 6.76 20.05 8.05
C THR A 196 7.87 19.66 9.02
N LYS A 197 8.71 20.64 9.42
CA LYS A 197 9.80 20.44 10.38
C LYS A 197 9.31 20.18 11.81
N ASP A 198 8.07 20.58 12.10
CA ASP A 198 7.48 20.51 13.44
C ASP A 198 6.72 19.18 13.63
N ASP A 199 6.62 18.37 12.58
CA ASP A 199 5.96 17.07 12.61
C ASP A 199 6.78 16.08 13.45
N VAL A 200 6.11 15.48 14.44
CA VAL A 200 6.67 14.37 15.21
C VAL A 200 6.61 13.11 14.35
N ALA A 201 7.77 12.50 14.09
CA ALA A 201 7.87 11.33 13.20
C ALA A 201 6.97 10.18 13.64
N PHE A 202 7.00 9.85 14.93
CA PHE A 202 6.28 8.74 15.54
C PHE A 202 5.97 9.03 17.01
N SER A 203 4.85 8.52 17.49
CA SER A 203 4.61 8.37 18.93
C SER A 203 5.47 7.25 19.53
N SER A 204 5.66 7.25 20.85
CA SER A 204 6.41 6.19 21.55
C SER A 204 5.85 4.78 21.31
N CYS A 205 4.53 4.65 21.14
CA CYS A 205 3.90 3.40 20.76
C CYS A 205 4.30 2.97 19.34
N GLU A 206 4.33 3.89 18.38
CA GLU A 206 4.68 3.58 16.99
C GLU A 206 6.16 3.23 16.84
N GLU A 207 7.03 3.89 17.60
CA GLU A 207 8.43 3.50 17.70
C GLU A 207 8.57 2.07 18.22
N ALA A 208 7.85 1.72 19.31
CA ALA A 208 7.87 0.37 19.88
C ALA A 208 7.33 -0.69 18.91
N ILE A 209 6.26 -0.38 18.17
CA ILE A 209 5.71 -1.24 17.11
C ILE A 209 6.74 -1.42 15.99
N ASN A 210 7.38 -0.35 15.52
CA ASN A 210 8.35 -0.41 14.43
C ASN A 210 9.59 -1.22 14.79
N VAL A 211 10.05 -1.18 16.04
CA VAL A 211 11.14 -2.05 16.52
C VAL A 211 10.78 -3.53 16.33
N LYS A 212 9.53 -3.92 16.63
CA LYS A 212 9.05 -5.30 16.46
C LYS A 212 8.80 -5.66 14.99
N ALA A 213 8.17 -4.76 14.25
CA ALA A 213 7.90 -4.92 12.83
C ALA A 213 9.19 -5.13 12.02
N MET A 214 10.27 -4.44 12.39
CA MET A 214 11.56 -4.58 11.71
C MET A 214 12.19 -5.95 11.90
N THR A 215 11.96 -6.65 13.00
CA THR A 215 12.40 -8.04 13.14
C THR A 215 11.71 -8.90 12.09
N ALA A 216 10.39 -8.85 12.02
CA ALA A 216 9.62 -9.62 11.05
C ALA A 216 9.88 -9.21 9.59
N TRP A 217 10.12 -7.92 9.32
CA TRP A 217 10.54 -7.44 8.00
C TRP A 217 11.86 -8.06 7.57
N LYS A 218 12.84 -8.08 8.47
CA LYS A 218 14.15 -8.70 8.21
C LYS A 218 14.02 -10.18 7.95
N ASP A 219 13.29 -10.90 8.80
CA ASP A 219 13.07 -12.33 8.65
C ASP A 219 12.41 -12.66 7.30
N ALA A 220 11.42 -11.86 6.88
CA ALA A 220 10.78 -12.01 5.59
C ALA A 220 11.76 -11.83 4.42
N LEU A 221 12.51 -10.72 4.36
CA LEU A 221 13.45 -10.51 3.25
C LEU A 221 14.60 -11.53 3.25
N MET A 222 15.09 -11.93 4.43
CA MET A 222 16.07 -13.02 4.54
C MET A 222 15.51 -14.35 4.03
N SER A 223 14.23 -14.66 4.31
CA SER A 223 13.59 -15.87 3.77
C SER A 223 13.51 -15.86 2.25
N PHE A 224 13.30 -14.69 1.63
CA PHE A 224 13.32 -14.55 0.17
C PHE A 224 14.72 -14.75 -0.40
N GLU A 225 15.74 -14.12 0.20
CA GLU A 225 17.15 -14.23 -0.23
C GLU A 225 17.66 -15.69 -0.16
N GLN A 226 17.12 -16.49 0.77
CA GLN A 226 17.49 -17.89 0.95
C GLN A 226 16.72 -18.86 0.05
N ASN A 227 15.58 -18.45 -0.53
CA ASN A 227 14.70 -19.33 -1.27
C ASN A 227 14.83 -19.11 -2.79
N PRO A 228 15.42 -20.06 -3.56
CA PRO A 228 15.68 -19.88 -4.98
C PRO A 228 14.42 -19.80 -5.87
N LYS A 229 13.23 -20.08 -5.31
CA LYS A 229 11.96 -19.93 -6.01
C LYS A 229 11.39 -18.51 -5.89
N ILE A 230 11.96 -17.67 -5.04
CA ILE A 230 11.56 -16.28 -4.89
C ILE A 230 12.59 -15.40 -5.61
N THR A 231 12.11 -14.38 -6.29
CA THR A 231 12.92 -13.22 -6.62
C THR A 231 12.18 -11.95 -6.22
N THR A 232 12.94 -10.88 -5.99
CA THR A 232 12.46 -9.66 -5.36
C THR A 232 12.90 -8.43 -6.14
N ILE A 233 12.01 -7.45 -6.19
CA ILE A 233 12.33 -6.10 -6.65
C ILE A 233 12.04 -5.15 -5.49
N ALA A 234 13.01 -4.33 -5.10
CA ALA A 234 12.72 -3.11 -4.37
C ALA A 234 12.24 -2.05 -5.37
N TYR A 235 10.93 -1.76 -5.34
CA TYR A 235 10.28 -0.80 -6.21
C TYR A 235 10.00 0.48 -5.44
N GLN A 236 10.92 1.43 -5.58
CA GLN A 236 10.96 2.64 -4.76
C GLN A 236 10.55 3.87 -5.56
N ARG A 237 10.42 4.99 -4.86
CA ARG A 237 10.18 6.31 -5.44
C ARG A 237 11.14 7.31 -4.85
N ASP A 238 11.29 8.44 -5.53
CA ASP A 238 11.83 9.62 -4.89
C ASP A 238 10.94 10.02 -3.69
N GLU A 239 11.52 10.01 -2.49
CA GLU A 239 10.77 10.22 -1.24
C GLU A 239 10.07 11.59 -1.17
N LEU A 240 10.67 12.62 -1.77
CA LEU A 240 10.06 13.94 -1.83
C LEU A 240 8.82 13.92 -2.71
N HIS A 241 8.91 13.35 -3.91
CA HIS A 241 7.78 13.23 -4.83
C HIS A 241 6.69 12.29 -4.29
N ARG A 242 7.09 11.20 -3.61
CA ARG A 242 6.17 10.27 -2.96
C ARG A 242 5.37 10.95 -1.86
N GLN A 243 6.05 11.58 -0.90
CA GLN A 243 5.39 12.25 0.23
C GLN A 243 4.52 13.42 -0.24
N PHE A 244 4.99 14.20 -1.23
CA PHE A 244 4.18 15.26 -1.82
C PHE A 244 2.93 14.71 -2.53
N SER A 245 3.06 13.60 -3.25
CA SER A 245 1.92 12.94 -3.89
C SER A 245 0.89 12.46 -2.87
N ASN A 246 1.32 11.91 -1.73
CA ASN A 246 0.43 11.52 -0.64
C ASN A 246 -0.26 12.73 -0.01
N PHE A 247 0.49 13.78 0.34
CA PHE A 247 -0.03 15.06 0.82
C PHE A 247 -1.11 15.61 -0.12
N HIS A 248 -0.83 15.61 -1.41
CA HIS A 248 -1.74 16.14 -2.42
C HIS A 248 -3.04 15.31 -2.54
N ARG A 249 -2.99 14.01 -2.31
CA ARG A 249 -4.14 13.12 -2.51
C ARG A 249 -4.98 12.89 -1.25
N PHE A 250 -4.35 12.87 -0.09
CA PHE A 250 -4.96 12.30 1.12
C PHE A 250 -5.05 13.28 2.28
N ASP A 251 -4.25 14.33 2.30
CA ASP A 251 -4.29 15.27 3.41
C ASP A 251 -5.49 16.22 3.31
N ASP A 252 -5.94 16.65 4.49
CA ASP A 252 -7.01 17.62 4.64
C ASP A 252 -6.65 18.96 4.03
N ALA A 253 -7.68 19.66 3.52
CA ALA A 253 -7.51 21.04 3.10
C ALA A 253 -6.96 21.90 4.25
N GLY A 254 -5.97 22.72 3.94
CA GLY A 254 -5.33 23.60 4.90
C GLY A 254 -3.97 23.13 5.43
N THR A 255 -3.62 21.85 5.27
CA THR A 255 -2.31 21.32 5.66
C THR A 255 -1.19 21.92 4.79
N GLU A 256 0.03 21.97 5.34
CA GLU A 256 1.20 22.53 4.68
C GLU A 256 2.28 21.46 4.44
N PHE A 257 2.95 21.50 3.28
CA PHE A 257 4.06 20.61 2.93
C PHE A 257 5.28 21.40 2.50
N ASP A 258 6.40 21.22 3.19
CA ASP A 258 7.66 21.89 2.89
C ASP A 258 8.56 21.02 2.00
N CYS A 259 8.77 21.46 0.76
CA CYS A 259 9.61 20.76 -0.21
C CYS A 259 11.11 20.87 0.10
N SER A 260 11.52 21.84 0.93
CA SER A 260 12.93 22.07 1.26
C SER A 260 13.49 21.07 2.29
N LEU A 261 12.62 20.30 2.96
CA LEU A 261 13.02 19.35 3.98
C LEU A 261 13.64 18.10 3.36
N PRO A 262 14.81 17.65 3.84
CA PRO A 262 15.39 16.38 3.42
C PRO A 262 14.44 15.20 3.69
N ARG A 263 14.24 14.36 2.69
CA ARG A 263 13.44 13.12 2.80
C ARG A 263 14.35 11.90 2.60
N PRO A 264 15.07 11.44 3.64
CA PRO A 264 15.86 10.21 3.54
C PRO A 264 14.94 8.99 3.45
N LEU A 265 15.47 7.91 2.87
CA LEU A 265 14.80 6.60 2.89
C LEU A 265 14.53 6.19 4.34
N ASP A 266 13.38 5.59 4.59
CA ASP A 266 13.09 5.01 5.90
C ASP A 266 13.88 3.71 6.14
N MET A 267 13.78 3.18 7.36
CA MET A 267 14.50 1.98 7.77
C MET A 267 14.06 0.70 7.04
N PHE A 268 12.80 0.60 6.61
CA PHE A 268 12.29 -0.53 5.84
C PHE A 268 12.85 -0.47 4.42
N GLN A 269 12.77 0.70 3.77
CA GLN A 269 13.34 0.94 2.43
C GLN A 269 14.85 0.68 2.40
N THR A 270 15.56 1.21 3.40
CA THR A 270 17.01 1.02 3.52
C THR A 270 17.37 -0.45 3.59
N PHE A 271 16.66 -1.23 4.42
CA PHE A 271 16.90 -2.67 4.53
C PHE A 271 16.50 -3.43 3.25
N SER A 272 15.39 -3.06 2.61
CA SER A 272 14.96 -3.67 1.35
C SER A 272 15.97 -3.54 0.23
N LYS A 273 16.63 -2.39 0.13
CA LYS A 273 17.63 -2.14 -0.90
C LYS A 273 18.80 -3.14 -0.86
N ASP A 274 19.20 -3.57 0.34
CA ASP A 274 20.36 -4.46 0.51
C ASP A 274 20.00 -5.96 0.37
N HIS A 275 18.71 -6.29 0.52
CA HIS A 275 18.18 -7.65 0.60
C HIS A 275 17.16 -8.00 -0.49
N THR A 276 17.17 -7.26 -1.60
CA THR A 276 16.39 -7.59 -2.81
C THR A 276 17.27 -7.76 -4.03
N ASP A 277 16.81 -8.51 -5.03
CA ASP A 277 17.62 -8.88 -6.19
C ASP A 277 17.81 -7.72 -7.16
N ALA A 278 16.77 -6.90 -7.35
CA ALA A 278 16.80 -5.76 -8.24
C ALA A 278 16.22 -4.49 -7.59
N GLN A 279 16.72 -3.34 -8.05
CA GLN A 279 16.31 -2.01 -7.59
C GLN A 279 15.68 -1.27 -8.76
N LEU A 280 14.39 -0.93 -8.66
CA LEU A 280 13.68 -0.13 -9.65
C LEU A 280 13.13 1.14 -9.01
N GLN A 281 13.14 2.24 -9.76
CA GLN A 281 12.51 3.51 -9.39
C GLN A 281 11.26 3.71 -10.23
N SER A 282 10.14 4.11 -9.60
CA SER A 282 8.87 4.26 -10.33
C SER A 282 8.98 5.33 -11.41
N GLU A 283 9.63 6.44 -11.11
CA GLU A 283 9.86 7.53 -12.05
C GLU A 283 10.61 7.07 -13.30
N ASP A 284 11.70 6.31 -13.14
CA ASP A 284 12.45 5.72 -14.27
C ASP A 284 11.58 4.74 -15.08
N CYS A 285 10.72 3.98 -14.39
CA CYS A 285 9.81 3.03 -15.04
C CYS A 285 8.63 3.69 -15.76
N TRP A 286 8.24 4.89 -15.38
CA TRP A 286 7.27 5.68 -16.14
C TRP A 286 7.91 6.29 -17.39
N GLU A 287 9.19 6.68 -17.32
CA GLU A 287 9.93 7.17 -18.47
C GLU A 287 10.24 6.06 -19.50
N ASP A 288 10.64 4.87 -19.03
CA ASP A 288 10.95 3.72 -19.89
C ASP A 288 10.29 2.42 -19.38
N SER A 289 8.97 2.35 -19.58
CA SER A 289 8.14 1.22 -19.12
C SER A 289 8.56 -0.12 -19.73
N ASN A 290 8.94 -0.13 -21.01
CA ASN A 290 9.37 -1.35 -21.69
C ASN A 290 10.62 -1.93 -21.02
N LYS A 291 11.60 -1.09 -20.71
CA LYS A 291 12.82 -1.53 -20.04
C LYS A 291 12.53 -2.10 -18.66
N CYS A 292 11.74 -1.40 -17.84
CA CYS A 292 11.41 -1.87 -16.50
C CYS A 292 10.65 -3.20 -16.50
N LEU A 293 9.62 -3.35 -17.35
CA LEU A 293 8.85 -4.59 -17.44
C LEU A 293 9.70 -5.75 -17.95
N SER A 294 10.54 -5.50 -18.97
CA SER A 294 11.48 -6.50 -19.48
C SER A 294 12.47 -6.96 -18.41
N GLU A 295 13.04 -6.06 -17.62
CA GLU A 295 13.99 -6.45 -16.58
C GLU A 295 13.33 -7.20 -15.44
N ALA A 296 12.14 -6.81 -15.03
CA ALA A 296 11.37 -7.54 -14.02
C ALA A 296 11.02 -8.96 -14.47
N LEU A 297 10.60 -9.13 -15.72
CA LEU A 297 10.30 -10.46 -16.28
C LEU A 297 11.53 -11.35 -16.41
N LYS A 298 12.70 -10.78 -16.71
CA LYS A 298 13.96 -11.54 -16.76
C LYS A 298 14.32 -12.19 -15.43
N LEU A 299 13.99 -11.57 -14.29
CA LEU A 299 14.24 -12.15 -12.96
C LEU A 299 13.52 -13.48 -12.76
N VAL A 300 12.33 -13.62 -13.36
CA VAL A 300 11.55 -14.86 -13.39
C VAL A 300 11.72 -15.62 -14.70
N GLY A 301 12.77 -15.36 -15.49
CA GLY A 301 13.06 -16.09 -16.73
C GLY A 301 11.98 -15.98 -17.82
N LEU A 302 11.21 -14.89 -17.84
CA LEU A 302 10.21 -14.58 -18.86
C LEU A 302 10.68 -13.47 -19.80
N SER A 303 10.07 -13.39 -20.98
CA SER A 303 10.29 -12.33 -21.98
C SER A 303 9.10 -11.36 -21.98
N ALA A 304 9.33 -10.08 -22.27
CA ALA A 304 8.26 -9.08 -22.38
C ALA A 304 7.48 -9.14 -23.71
N GLU A 305 7.97 -9.88 -24.71
CA GLU A 305 7.33 -9.98 -26.04
C GLU A 305 5.81 -10.26 -26.00
N PRO A 306 5.26 -11.11 -25.10
CA PRO A 306 3.83 -11.42 -25.06
C PRO A 306 2.92 -10.31 -24.51
N MET A 307 3.47 -9.27 -23.88
CA MET A 307 2.69 -8.28 -23.11
C MET A 307 1.92 -7.27 -23.96
N GLY A 308 2.30 -7.11 -25.23
CA GLY A 308 1.71 -6.12 -26.14
C GLY A 308 1.88 -4.66 -25.67
N PRO A 309 1.24 -3.69 -26.36
CA PRO A 309 1.32 -2.27 -26.00
C PRO A 309 0.55 -1.92 -24.72
N GLU A 310 -0.50 -2.68 -24.37
CA GLU A 310 -1.36 -2.46 -23.19
C GLU A 310 -0.55 -2.35 -21.89
N ALA A 311 0.51 -3.14 -21.74
CA ALA A 311 1.37 -3.08 -20.56
C ALA A 311 2.01 -1.70 -20.35
N THR A 312 2.42 -1.04 -21.44
CA THR A 312 3.00 0.30 -21.37
C THR A 312 1.96 1.38 -21.09
N GLU A 313 0.72 1.19 -21.55
CA GLU A 313 -0.39 2.10 -21.29
C GLU A 313 -0.84 2.05 -19.82
N LEU A 314 -0.86 0.85 -19.22
CA LEU A 314 -1.10 0.65 -17.78
C LEU A 314 -0.03 1.31 -16.92
N MET A 315 1.24 1.19 -17.31
CA MET A 315 2.35 1.87 -16.63
C MET A 315 2.18 3.39 -16.62
N ALA A 316 1.74 3.97 -17.73
CA ALA A 316 1.51 5.40 -17.88
C ALA A 316 0.25 5.91 -17.15
N GLY A 317 -0.57 5.02 -16.59
CA GLY A 317 -1.82 5.38 -15.92
C GLY A 317 -2.91 5.93 -16.87
N VAL A 318 -2.72 5.76 -18.18
CA VAL A 318 -3.57 6.35 -19.23
C VAL A 318 -4.94 5.67 -19.33
N ASP A 319 -5.06 4.43 -18.82
CA ASP A 319 -6.28 3.63 -18.86
C ASP A 319 -6.96 3.42 -17.49
N LEU A 320 -6.77 4.34 -16.54
CA LEU A 320 -7.63 4.41 -15.35
C LEU A 320 -9.00 5.07 -15.66
N LYS A 321 -9.51 4.93 -16.89
CA LYS A 321 -10.93 5.10 -17.17
C LYS A 321 -11.65 3.92 -16.54
N GLU A 322 -12.05 4.07 -15.28
CA GLU A 322 -12.74 3.02 -14.52
C GLU A 322 -11.89 1.78 -14.22
N SER A 323 -10.61 1.95 -13.86
CA SER A 323 -9.90 0.88 -13.17
C SER A 323 -10.60 0.61 -11.83
N LYS A 324 -11.48 -0.39 -11.84
CA LYS A 324 -11.86 -1.10 -10.64
C LYS A 324 -10.60 -1.81 -10.20
N ASP A 325 -10.00 -1.36 -9.11
CA ASP A 325 -9.09 -2.23 -8.39
C ASP A 325 -9.84 -3.55 -8.12
N ASN A 326 -9.14 -4.69 -8.08
CA ASN A 326 -9.73 -5.97 -7.68
C ASN A 326 -10.37 -5.94 -6.26
N ASP A 327 -10.27 -4.80 -5.56
CA ASP A 327 -10.91 -4.47 -4.29
C ASP A 327 -12.27 -3.75 -4.45
N GLY A 328 -12.80 -3.64 -5.68
CA GLY A 328 -14.15 -3.08 -5.97
C GLY A 328 -14.29 -1.57 -5.74
N GLY A 329 -13.24 -0.89 -5.29
CA GLY A 329 -13.22 0.55 -5.08
C GLY A 329 -13.01 1.30 -6.39
N VAL A 330 -14.03 2.01 -6.86
CA VAL A 330 -13.86 3.06 -7.88
C VAL A 330 -13.26 4.27 -7.16
N ARG A 331 -11.94 4.43 -7.20
CA ARG A 331 -11.29 5.65 -6.71
C ARG A 331 -11.36 6.71 -7.79
N ALA A 332 -12.40 7.55 -7.74
CA ALA A 332 -12.56 8.75 -8.56
C ALA A 332 -11.55 9.88 -8.21
N VAL A 333 -10.32 9.54 -7.81
CA VAL A 333 -9.35 10.50 -7.29
C VAL A 333 -8.48 11.10 -8.40
N ASP A 334 -8.22 10.34 -9.47
CA ASP A 334 -7.31 10.80 -10.53
C ASP A 334 -7.98 11.79 -11.50
N LYS A 335 -9.31 11.98 -11.41
CA LYS A 335 -10.04 12.98 -12.22
C LYS A 335 -9.86 14.41 -11.72
N TYR A 336 -9.29 14.60 -10.53
CA TYR A 336 -9.17 15.91 -9.85
C TYR A 336 -7.72 16.39 -9.68
N LEU A 337 -6.74 15.61 -10.11
CA LEU A 337 -5.35 16.06 -10.11
C LEU A 337 -5.11 16.86 -11.39
N ASP A 338 -5.12 18.18 -11.26
CA ASP A 338 -4.77 19.08 -12.35
C ASP A 338 -3.31 18.79 -12.77
N PRO A 339 -3.05 18.37 -14.03
CA PRO A 339 -1.69 18.16 -14.52
C PRO A 339 -0.85 19.44 -14.49
N ASP A 340 -1.48 20.62 -14.40
CA ASP A 340 -0.82 21.92 -14.24
C ASP A 340 -0.60 22.30 -12.74
N SER A 341 -0.95 21.40 -11.81
CA SER A 341 -0.72 21.64 -10.38
C SER A 341 0.78 21.75 -10.07
N LYS A 342 1.13 22.81 -9.33
CA LYS A 342 2.52 23.05 -8.90
C LYS A 342 2.99 21.92 -7.97
N SER A 343 4.25 21.54 -8.09
CA SER A 343 4.84 20.46 -7.28
C SER A 343 6.23 20.82 -6.74
N CYS A 344 6.76 19.99 -5.84
CA CYS A 344 8.15 20.08 -5.40
C CYS A 344 9.16 19.95 -6.56
N SER A 345 8.82 19.24 -7.65
CA SER A 345 9.70 19.12 -8.83
C SER A 345 9.84 20.46 -9.54
N THR A 346 8.76 21.25 -9.60
CA THR A 346 8.75 22.58 -10.23
C THR A 346 9.23 23.69 -9.30
N ASN A 347 9.06 23.54 -7.98
CA ASN A 347 9.41 24.52 -6.96
C ASN A 347 10.00 23.82 -5.71
N PRO A 348 11.28 23.42 -5.75
CA PRO A 348 11.89 22.51 -4.76
C PRO A 348 12.10 23.13 -3.38
N THR A 349 11.99 24.45 -3.24
CA THR A 349 12.18 25.16 -1.97
C THR A 349 10.89 25.79 -1.43
N ALA A 350 9.76 25.51 -2.07
CA ALA A 350 8.48 26.06 -1.68
C ALA A 350 7.82 25.27 -0.55
N THR A 351 6.96 25.95 0.20
CA THR A 351 5.95 25.32 1.03
C THR A 351 4.62 25.38 0.29
N PHE A 352 3.89 24.27 0.24
CA PHE A 352 2.58 24.19 -0.40
C PHE A 352 1.49 24.03 0.65
N LYS A 353 0.35 24.67 0.43
CA LYS A 353 -0.86 24.50 1.23
C LYS A 353 -1.90 23.72 0.43
N ARG A 354 -2.52 22.72 1.05
CA ARG A 354 -3.57 21.91 0.46
C ARG A 354 -4.87 22.70 0.35
N LEU A 355 -5.53 22.67 -0.80
CA LEU A 355 -6.80 23.35 -1.06
C LEU A 355 -8.00 22.39 -1.04
N GLU A 356 -9.20 22.89 -0.77
CA GLU A 356 -10.43 22.06 -0.76
C GLU A 356 -10.72 21.39 -2.11
N ASN A 357 -10.33 22.02 -3.22
CA ASN A 357 -10.61 21.56 -4.59
C ASN A 357 -9.59 20.55 -5.13
N PHE A 358 -8.89 19.83 -4.28
CA PHE A 358 -7.78 18.95 -4.70
C PHE A 358 -6.54 19.64 -5.27
N GLY A 359 -6.47 20.98 -5.31
CA GLY A 359 -5.27 21.71 -5.72
C GLY A 359 -4.28 22.00 -4.59
N VAL A 360 -3.19 22.67 -4.95
CA VAL A 360 -2.21 23.22 -4.00
C VAL A 360 -1.95 24.69 -4.27
N GLN A 361 -1.71 25.45 -3.21
CA GLN A 361 -1.25 26.83 -3.27
C GLN A 361 0.19 26.92 -2.77
N MET A 362 1.07 27.52 -3.57
CA MET A 362 2.42 27.84 -3.14
C MET A 362 2.39 29.00 -2.14
N LEU A 363 2.91 28.78 -0.94
CA LEU A 363 3.17 29.82 0.06
C LEU A 363 4.52 30.48 -0.27
N ALA A 364 4.66 31.79 0.03
CA ALA A 364 5.87 32.53 -0.31
C ALA A 364 7.13 31.88 0.31
N PRO A 365 8.30 31.86 -0.39
CA PRO A 365 9.53 31.28 0.16
C PRO A 365 9.90 31.96 1.48
N GLY A 366 9.92 31.19 2.58
CA GLY A 366 10.24 31.70 3.92
C GLY A 366 9.06 32.23 4.74
N GLY A 367 7.82 32.07 4.28
CA GLY A 367 6.62 32.45 5.02
C GLY A 367 5.98 31.28 5.76
N LEU A 368 6.56 30.87 6.91
CA LEU A 368 5.74 30.19 7.92
C LEU A 368 4.58 31.11 8.26
N SER A 369 3.35 30.65 8.05
CA SER A 369 2.16 31.41 8.41
C SER A 369 2.09 31.51 9.94
N LYS A 370 2.67 32.58 10.51
CA LYS A 370 2.45 32.97 11.91
C LYS A 370 1.00 33.43 12.06
N LEU A 371 0.04 32.53 12.12
CA LEU A 371 -1.33 32.83 12.54
C LEU A 371 -1.98 31.57 13.14
N ALA A 372 -1.45 31.12 14.28
CA ALA A 372 -2.29 30.42 15.26
C ALA A 372 -3.01 31.48 16.10
N ALA A 373 -4.25 31.81 15.73
CA ALA A 373 -5.18 32.45 16.67
C ALA A 373 -5.88 31.33 17.47
N PRO A 374 -6.06 31.48 18.79
CA PRO A 374 -6.65 30.44 19.62
C PRO A 374 -8.16 30.38 19.33
N HIS A 375 -8.62 29.31 18.67
CA HIS A 375 -10.05 29.03 18.65
C HIS A 375 -10.49 28.56 20.04
N GLN A 376 -11.32 29.40 20.63
CA GLN A 376 -11.90 29.32 21.95
C GLN A 376 -12.73 28.03 22.09
N VAL A 377 -12.36 27.20 23.07
CA VAL A 377 -13.15 26.05 23.52
C VAL A 377 -14.52 26.53 23.98
N ARG A 378 -15.57 26.14 23.26
CA ARG A 378 -16.93 26.05 23.82
C ARG A 378 -17.32 24.58 23.86
N GLY A 379 -17.59 24.13 25.07
CA GLY A 379 -17.66 22.71 25.44
C GLY A 379 -18.74 21.92 24.72
N ALA A 380 -18.40 20.67 24.44
CA ALA A 380 -19.34 19.57 24.33
C ALA A 380 -18.91 18.52 25.36
N GLN A 381 -19.88 18.11 26.19
CA GLN A 381 -19.72 17.08 27.20
C GLN A 381 -19.46 15.72 26.53
N GLY A 382 -18.49 14.98 27.08
CA GLY A 382 -18.32 13.52 27.04
C GLY A 382 -18.49 12.80 25.71
N TRP A 383 -17.39 12.55 25.00
CA TRP A 383 -17.33 11.51 23.96
C TRP A 383 -16.08 10.65 24.13
N ASP A 384 -16.34 9.36 24.15
CA ASP A 384 -15.45 8.22 24.37
C ASP A 384 -14.44 8.06 23.22
N ALA A 385 -13.26 7.55 23.53
CA ALA A 385 -12.13 7.51 22.61
C ALA A 385 -12.18 6.27 21.71
N THR A 386 -12.78 6.41 20.52
CA THR A 386 -12.61 5.49 19.40
C THR A 386 -12.15 6.27 18.16
N PHE A 387 -10.83 6.38 17.96
CA PHE A 387 -10.25 6.84 16.70
C PHE A 387 -10.03 5.62 15.78
N GLY A 388 -11.08 5.28 15.02
CA GLY A 388 -10.95 4.50 13.80
C GLY A 388 -10.48 5.41 12.67
N TRP A 389 -9.58 4.91 11.83
CA TRP A 389 -9.26 5.55 10.57
C TRP A 389 -10.44 5.36 9.62
N ASP A 390 -11.45 6.22 9.71
CA ASP A 390 -12.55 6.29 8.76
C ASP A 390 -12.07 7.02 7.51
N VAL A 391 -11.61 6.25 6.53
CA VAL A 391 -11.53 6.68 5.13
C VAL A 391 -12.94 6.54 4.54
N PRO A 392 -13.54 7.59 3.95
CA PRO A 392 -14.88 7.48 3.39
C PRO A 392 -14.90 6.51 2.21
N GLY A 393 -15.74 5.46 2.30
CA GLY A 393 -16.05 4.61 1.16
C GLY A 393 -16.26 3.12 1.45
N TRP A 394 -16.70 2.71 2.64
CA TRP A 394 -17.09 1.33 2.93
C TRP A 394 -18.38 1.32 3.77
N ASP A 395 -19.54 1.33 3.13
CA ASP A 395 -20.80 0.91 3.76
C ASP A 395 -21.23 -0.43 3.18
N ALA A 396 -21.18 -1.47 4.02
CA ALA A 396 -21.87 -2.72 3.79
C ALA A 396 -23.23 -2.66 4.49
N ASN A 397 -24.30 -2.91 3.72
CA ASN A 397 -25.69 -3.14 4.13
C ASN A 397 -26.57 -1.91 4.42
N PHE A 398 -26.95 -1.19 3.37
CA PHE A 398 -28.23 -0.46 3.36
C PHE A 398 -29.32 -1.37 2.77
N VAL A 399 -30.18 -1.92 3.64
CA VAL A 399 -31.50 -2.43 3.26
C VAL A 399 -32.43 -1.21 3.21
N PRO A 400 -33.06 -0.87 2.07
CA PRO A 400 -33.95 0.28 2.03
C PRO A 400 -35.22 -0.04 2.83
N SER A 401 -35.32 0.51 4.04
CA SER A 401 -36.61 0.68 4.70
C SER A 401 -37.34 1.82 4.00
N THR A 402 -38.42 1.47 3.31
CA THR A 402 -39.40 2.42 2.77
C THR A 402 -39.92 3.33 3.88
N PRO A 403 -40.00 4.66 3.68
CA PRO A 403 -40.53 5.57 4.69
C PRO A 403 -42.03 5.32 4.86
N GLN A 404 -42.43 4.90 6.07
CA GLN A 404 -43.83 4.92 6.46
C GLN A 404 -44.27 6.36 6.65
N VAL A 405 -45.20 6.76 5.79
CA VAL A 405 -46.05 7.95 5.98
C VAL A 405 -46.93 7.66 7.20
N ILE A 406 -46.75 8.45 8.25
CA ILE A 406 -47.62 8.47 9.43
C ILE A 406 -48.95 9.08 8.99
N PHE A 407 -49.98 8.25 8.87
CA PHE A 407 -51.36 8.71 8.86
C PHE A 407 -51.91 8.56 10.28
N GLU A 408 -52.37 9.69 10.84
CA GLU A 408 -53.16 9.74 12.07
C GLU A 408 -54.46 8.95 11.86
N GLU A 409 -54.66 7.89 12.64
CA GLU A 409 -55.91 7.13 12.69
C GLU A 409 -56.85 7.79 13.70
N TYR A 410 -57.99 8.26 13.19
CA TYR A 410 -59.17 8.67 13.95
C TYR A 410 -59.96 7.42 14.40
N GLU A 411 -60.41 7.39 15.64
CA GLU A 411 -61.27 6.34 16.20
C GLU A 411 -62.74 6.40 15.73
N GLU A 412 -63.37 5.21 15.83
CA GLU A 412 -64.80 4.86 15.93
C GLU A 412 -65.56 4.40 14.65
N PRO A 413 -66.64 3.57 14.77
CA PRO A 413 -66.74 2.29 15.49
C PRO A 413 -67.47 1.17 14.69
N GLU A 414 -67.62 0.00 15.33
CA GLU A 414 -68.35 -1.25 14.98
C GLU A 414 -69.44 -1.23 13.87
N SER A 415 -69.48 -2.26 12.99
CA SER A 415 -70.61 -3.23 12.94
C SER A 415 -70.38 -4.41 11.95
N THR A 416 -70.62 -5.62 12.46
CA THR A 416 -71.21 -6.85 11.87
C THR A 416 -71.27 -7.07 10.34
N GLN A 417 -70.65 -8.16 9.84
CA GLN A 417 -71.32 -9.38 9.30
C GLN A 417 -70.32 -10.32 8.58
N THR A 418 -70.54 -11.63 8.76
CA THR A 418 -69.84 -12.77 8.14
C THR A 418 -70.48 -13.16 6.77
N PRO A 419 -70.13 -14.30 6.13
CA PRO A 419 -69.13 -14.45 5.08
C PRO A 419 -69.74 -14.88 3.73
N LEU A 420 -69.03 -14.71 2.61
CA LEU A 420 -69.40 -15.39 1.36
C LEU A 420 -68.16 -15.88 0.61
N ASP A 421 -68.13 -17.20 0.43
CA ASP A 421 -67.33 -17.96 -0.51
C ASP A 421 -67.39 -17.39 -1.93
N PHE A 422 -66.32 -17.55 -2.72
CA PHE A 422 -66.38 -18.05 -4.11
C PHE A 422 -64.98 -18.42 -4.64
N LEU A 423 -64.85 -19.72 -4.91
CA LEU A 423 -64.02 -20.54 -5.81
C LEU A 423 -63.31 -19.91 -7.03
N ASP A 424 -62.18 -20.54 -7.36
CA ASP A 424 -61.55 -20.86 -8.67
C ASP A 424 -61.29 -19.71 -9.67
N GLU A 425 -60.15 -19.60 -10.40
CA GLU A 425 -59.20 -20.57 -10.98
C GLU A 425 -57.73 -20.11 -10.84
#